data_AF-A0A7W0W4S2-F1
#
_entry.id   AF-A0A7W0W4S2-F1
#
_cell.length_a   1.000
_cell.length_b   1.000
_cell.length_c   1.000
_cell.angle_alpha   90.00
_cell.angle_beta   90.00
_cell.angle_gamma   90.00
#
_symmetry.space_group_name_H-M   'P 1'
#
loop_
_entity.id
_entity.type
_entity.pdbx_description
1 polymer ?
#
loop_
_entity_poly.entity_id
_entity_poly.type
_entity_poly.pdbx_seq_one_letter_code
_entity_poly.pdbx_strand_id
1 'polypeptide(L)'
;MTKNIAISLFFTLATVALLGFIWFGQTYDRLEATNKREVALQLEFGQRNYEQYCASCHGLSGEGAGPGNAGAPALNSLQATKGPGTETYTITNGIQKKYGSLRNYVEAIITSGIRGTAMPAWAEQGMRGDQIQAIAAYVMAMQGGAVSPVALETAQDWKATEVAKLPPSPTPNEPPLDDPEADAGRAQFRRVCSSCHNVTDQPLVGPGMAGLFFPEGTKSYGTILPNGKEVNDANVLEWIKVGGGGPGVHPPAADAPVGGTEYGPMPGQAGIYTDEEINQIIAYLKTLER
;
A
#
# COMPACT_ATOMS: atom_id res chain seq x y z
N MET A 1 29.46 39.98 58.01
CA MET A 1 28.42 39.99 56.93
C MET A 1 28.83 39.15 55.71
N THR A 2 30.09 39.17 55.29
CA THR A 2 30.60 38.49 54.08
C THR A 2 30.51 36.96 54.07
N LYS A 3 30.71 36.29 55.22
CA LYS A 3 30.69 34.81 55.31
C LYS A 3 29.31 34.21 55.01
N ASN A 4 28.24 34.83 55.47
CA ASN A 4 26.86 34.34 55.23
C ASN A 4 26.44 34.53 53.76
N ILE A 5 26.91 35.61 53.12
CA ILE A 5 26.69 35.88 51.69
C ILE A 5 27.39 34.82 50.84
N ALA A 6 28.64 34.48 51.15
CA ALA A 6 29.40 33.46 50.43
C ALA A 6 28.74 32.06 50.52
N ILE A 7 28.23 31.70 51.70
CA ILE A 7 27.52 30.43 51.91
C ILE A 7 26.23 30.40 51.09
N SER A 8 25.42 31.48 51.14
CA SER A 8 24.18 31.56 50.37
C SER A 8 24.44 31.45 48.87
N LEU A 9 25.49 32.13 48.36
CA LEU A 9 25.86 32.10 46.95
C LEU A 9 26.27 30.68 46.51
N PHE A 10 27.06 29.99 47.33
CA PHE A 10 27.46 28.60 47.06
C PHE A 10 26.24 27.68 46.95
N PHE A 11 25.31 27.75 47.90
CA PHE A 11 24.09 26.93 47.85
C PHE A 11 23.25 27.25 46.62
N THR A 12 23.06 28.53 46.25
CA THR A 12 22.32 28.88 45.03
C THR A 12 23.00 28.35 43.77
N LEU A 13 24.33 28.47 43.65
CA LEU A 13 25.06 27.96 42.49
C LEU A 13 25.02 26.43 42.43
N ALA A 14 25.14 25.75 43.57
CA ALA A 14 25.02 24.31 43.66
C ALA A 14 23.61 23.83 43.29
N THR A 15 22.56 24.52 43.73
CA THR A 15 21.18 24.23 43.35
C THR A 15 20.95 24.45 41.86
N VAL A 16 21.43 25.55 41.28
CA VAL A 16 21.32 25.80 39.83
C VAL A 16 22.06 24.74 39.03
N ALA A 17 23.26 24.35 39.44
CA ALA A 17 24.02 23.27 38.79
C ALA A 17 23.32 21.92 38.88
N LEU A 18 22.77 21.58 40.05
CA LEU A 18 22.00 20.34 40.28
C LEU A 18 20.72 20.33 39.43
N LEU A 19 19.96 21.43 39.42
CA LEU A 19 18.75 21.57 38.61
C LEU A 19 19.08 21.52 37.12
N GLY A 20 20.18 22.13 36.67
CA GLY A 20 20.68 22.02 35.31
C GLY A 20 21.01 20.57 34.94
N PHE A 21 21.75 19.85 35.79
CA PHE A 21 22.07 18.45 35.58
C PHE A 21 20.83 17.55 35.49
N ILE A 22 19.86 17.74 36.39
CA ILE A 22 18.58 17.02 36.37
C ILE A 22 17.76 17.36 35.12
N TRP A 23 17.65 18.65 34.78
CA TRP A 23 16.88 19.10 33.64
C TRP A 23 17.46 18.55 32.35
N PHE A 24 18.76 18.74 32.10
CA PHE A 24 19.44 18.21 30.92
C PHE A 24 19.32 16.69 30.83
N GLY A 25 19.65 15.94 31.89
CA GLY A 25 19.54 14.48 31.90
C GLY A 25 18.13 13.97 31.58
N GLN A 26 17.11 14.52 32.25
CA GLN A 26 15.72 14.12 32.02
C GLN A 26 15.19 14.54 30.63
N THR A 27 15.61 15.68 30.09
CA THR A 27 15.23 16.07 28.72
C THR A 27 15.85 15.16 27.68
N TYR A 28 17.12 14.74 27.82
CA TYR A 28 17.76 13.84 26.87
C TYR A 28 17.03 12.49 26.80
N ASP A 29 16.75 11.87 27.95
CA ASP A 29 16.05 10.57 27.99
C ASP A 29 14.62 10.67 27.41
N ARG A 30 13.89 11.75 27.71
CA ARG A 30 12.54 11.97 27.18
C ARG A 30 12.53 12.24 25.68
N LEU A 31 13.50 13.01 25.16
CA LEU A 31 13.64 13.27 23.72
C LEU A 31 13.97 11.97 22.99
N GLU A 32 14.89 11.15 23.50
CA GLU A 32 15.22 9.86 22.90
C GLU A 32 14.02 8.91 22.89
N ALA A 33 13.30 8.80 24.00
CA ALA A 33 12.09 7.98 24.09
C ALA A 33 10.98 8.46 23.14
N THR A 34 10.81 9.78 23.00
CA THR A 34 9.82 10.37 22.09
C THR A 34 10.20 10.08 20.63
N ASN A 35 11.46 10.30 20.25
CA ASN A 35 11.96 10.01 18.91
C ASN A 35 11.79 8.52 18.55
N LYS A 36 12.11 7.60 19.47
CA LYS A 36 11.91 6.16 19.26
C LYS A 36 10.44 5.81 19.02
N ARG A 37 9.53 6.41 19.79
CA ARG A 37 8.09 6.21 19.64
C ARG A 37 7.59 6.75 18.30
N GLU A 38 8.03 7.93 17.90
CA GLU A 38 7.67 8.54 16.63
C GLU A 38 8.13 7.69 15.44
N VAL A 39 9.37 7.20 15.46
CA VAL A 39 9.90 6.28 14.44
C VAL A 39 9.08 4.99 14.40
N ALA A 40 8.73 4.40 15.55
CA ALA A 40 7.91 3.19 15.59
C ALA A 40 6.52 3.41 14.97
N LEU A 41 5.86 4.52 15.29
CA LEU A 41 4.56 4.88 14.72
C LEU A 41 4.64 5.12 13.21
N GLN A 42 5.72 5.76 12.74
CA GLN A 42 5.95 5.97 11.31
C GLN A 42 6.17 4.65 10.57
N LEU A 43 6.92 3.71 11.16
CA LEU A 43 7.11 2.37 10.58
C LEU A 43 5.83 1.54 10.57
N GLU A 44 5.03 1.60 11.62
CA GLU A 44 3.74 0.91 11.70
C GLU A 44 2.75 1.48 10.66
N PHE A 45 2.71 2.80 10.51
CA PHE A 45 1.92 3.45 9.47
C PHE A 45 2.44 3.07 8.07
N GLY A 46 3.75 3.06 7.87
CA GLY A 46 4.39 2.65 6.62
C GLY A 46 4.09 1.19 6.27
N GLN A 47 4.15 0.30 7.25
CA GLN A 47 3.81 -1.13 7.09
C GLN A 47 2.39 -1.30 6.61
N ARG A 48 1.41 -0.68 7.27
CA ARG A 48 0.00 -0.81 6.87
C ARG A 48 -0.25 -0.35 5.44
N ASN A 49 0.32 0.79 5.06
CA ASN A 49 0.18 1.29 3.69
C ASN A 49 0.92 0.38 2.69
N TYR A 50 2.09 -0.14 3.04
CA TYR A 50 2.84 -1.06 2.19
C TYR A 50 2.04 -2.35 1.91
N GLU A 51 1.48 -2.96 2.96
CA GLU A 51 0.66 -4.17 2.84
C GLU A 51 -0.54 -3.93 1.92
N GLN A 52 -1.18 -2.77 2.02
CA GLN A 52 -2.37 -2.43 1.25
C GLN A 52 -2.07 -2.14 -0.23
N TYR A 53 -0.99 -1.40 -0.54
CA TYR A 53 -0.77 -0.84 -1.87
C TYR A 53 0.39 -1.47 -2.63
N CYS A 54 1.35 -2.09 -1.93
CA CYS A 54 2.62 -2.51 -2.52
C CYS A 54 2.81 -4.03 -2.50
N ALA A 55 2.32 -4.72 -1.47
CA ALA A 55 2.61 -6.12 -1.23
C ALA A 55 2.06 -7.07 -2.32
N SER A 56 0.96 -6.72 -3.00
CA SER A 56 0.41 -7.55 -4.09
C SER A 56 1.41 -7.75 -5.23
N CYS A 57 2.23 -6.75 -5.53
CA CYS A 57 3.30 -6.86 -6.52
C CYS A 57 4.65 -7.16 -5.87
N HIS A 58 5.02 -6.49 -4.78
CA HIS A 58 6.36 -6.59 -4.21
C HIS A 58 6.51 -7.66 -3.12
N GLY A 59 5.45 -8.40 -2.79
CA GLY A 59 5.42 -9.37 -1.70
C GLY A 59 5.29 -8.72 -0.33
N LEU A 60 4.71 -9.43 0.65
CA LEU A 60 4.54 -8.93 2.03
C LEU A 60 5.88 -8.63 2.71
N SER A 61 6.88 -9.46 2.46
CA SER A 61 8.22 -9.28 3.02
C SER A 61 9.13 -8.47 2.09
N GLY A 62 8.59 -7.90 1.01
CA GLY A 62 9.37 -7.20 0.00
C GLY A 62 10.25 -8.11 -0.84
N GLU A 63 9.94 -9.40 -0.95
CA GLU A 63 10.74 -10.36 -1.70
C GLU A 63 10.65 -10.20 -3.24
N GLY A 64 9.72 -9.38 -3.73
CA GLY A 64 9.41 -9.27 -5.15
C GLY A 64 8.50 -10.40 -5.63
N ALA A 65 8.11 -10.33 -6.91
CA ALA A 65 7.29 -11.36 -7.57
C ALA A 65 6.02 -11.74 -6.79
N GLY A 66 5.34 -10.77 -6.20
CA GLY A 66 4.05 -10.98 -5.54
C GLY A 66 2.98 -11.45 -6.54
N PRO A 67 1.86 -12.00 -6.03
CA PRO A 67 0.84 -12.66 -6.84
C PRO A 67 0.20 -11.76 -7.92
N GLY A 68 0.23 -10.44 -7.73
CA GLY A 68 -0.25 -9.46 -8.70
C GLY A 68 0.75 -9.09 -9.79
N ASN A 69 2.05 -9.38 -9.62
CA ASN A 69 3.06 -9.13 -10.65
C ASN A 69 4.37 -9.90 -10.40
N ALA A 70 4.56 -11.03 -11.09
CA ALA A 70 5.77 -11.85 -11.02
C ALA A 70 7.07 -11.10 -11.44
N GLY A 71 6.95 -10.01 -12.20
CA GLY A 71 8.09 -9.19 -12.64
C GLY A 71 8.48 -8.08 -11.67
N ALA A 72 7.77 -7.91 -10.55
CA ALA A 72 8.06 -6.85 -9.59
C ALA A 72 9.38 -7.14 -8.84
N PRO A 73 10.25 -6.13 -8.68
CA PRO A 73 11.55 -6.32 -8.04
C PRO A 73 11.42 -6.53 -6.54
N ALA A 74 12.39 -7.26 -5.98
CA ALA A 74 12.57 -7.37 -4.54
C ALA A 74 12.91 -6.01 -3.93
N LEU A 75 12.16 -5.63 -2.91
CA LEU A 75 12.35 -4.42 -2.13
C LEU A 75 13.20 -4.66 -0.89
N ASN A 76 13.17 -5.83 -0.26
CA ASN A 76 13.91 -6.13 0.98
C ASN A 76 15.43 -6.26 0.83
N SER A 77 15.92 -6.22 -0.41
CA SER A 77 17.34 -6.31 -0.78
C SER A 77 17.76 -5.16 -1.71
N LEU A 78 17.05 -4.03 -1.68
CA LEU A 78 17.39 -2.84 -2.45
C LEU A 78 18.82 -2.36 -2.20
N GLN A 79 19.33 -2.41 -0.97
CA GLN A 79 20.72 -2.02 -0.69
C GLN A 79 21.73 -2.92 -1.40
N ALA A 80 21.43 -4.22 -1.53
CA ALA A 80 22.29 -5.16 -2.26
C ALA A 80 22.25 -4.92 -3.78
N THR A 81 21.10 -4.53 -4.33
CA THR A 81 20.90 -4.39 -5.79
C THR A 81 21.13 -2.97 -6.32
N LYS A 82 20.99 -1.94 -5.48
CA LYS A 82 21.12 -0.52 -5.84
C LYS A 82 22.27 0.18 -5.10
N GLY A 83 22.97 -0.52 -4.21
CA GLY A 83 23.89 0.05 -3.24
C GLY A 83 23.13 0.66 -2.06
N PRO A 84 23.77 0.81 -0.88
CA PRO A 84 23.08 1.24 0.32
C PRO A 84 22.56 2.69 0.21
N GLY A 85 23.11 3.48 -0.73
CA GLY A 85 22.79 4.90 -0.92
C GLY A 85 23.04 5.75 0.33
N THR A 86 23.80 5.19 1.27
CA THR A 86 24.27 5.79 2.53
C THR A 86 25.79 5.72 2.65
N GLU A 87 26.52 5.35 1.58
CA GLU A 87 27.97 5.24 1.65
C GLU A 87 28.59 6.59 2.03
N THR A 88 29.39 6.57 3.09
CA THR A 88 30.22 7.70 3.54
C THR A 88 31.13 8.17 2.41
N TYR A 89 30.76 9.25 1.74
CA TYR A 89 31.59 10.20 0.97
C TYR A 89 32.58 9.69 -0.11
N THR A 90 32.76 8.39 -0.35
CA THR A 90 33.86 7.90 -1.19
C THR A 90 33.45 7.30 -2.53
N ILE A 91 32.18 6.93 -2.77
CA ILE A 91 31.73 6.44 -4.09
C ILE A 91 30.33 6.97 -4.43
N THR A 92 30.26 8.02 -5.25
CA THR A 92 28.98 8.57 -5.72
C THR A 92 28.36 7.66 -6.78
N ASN A 93 27.29 6.95 -6.44
CA ASN A 93 26.49 6.22 -7.44
C ASN A 93 25.42 7.13 -8.08
N GLY A 94 24.79 6.68 -9.17
CA GLY A 94 23.80 7.48 -9.91
C GLY A 94 22.57 7.88 -9.09
N ILE A 95 22.22 7.10 -8.05
CA ILE A 95 21.13 7.41 -7.13
C ILE A 95 21.50 8.57 -6.22
N GLN A 96 22.68 8.52 -5.59
CA GLN A 96 23.16 9.60 -4.72
C GLN A 96 23.27 10.91 -5.49
N LYS A 97 23.79 10.89 -6.72
CA LYS A 97 23.93 12.09 -7.56
C LYS A 97 22.59 12.78 -7.87
N LYS A 98 21.53 11.99 -8.06
CA LYS A 98 20.22 12.51 -8.48
C LYS A 98 19.25 12.74 -7.33
N TYR A 99 19.28 11.91 -6.30
CA TYR A 99 18.26 11.88 -5.23
C TYR A 99 18.86 12.12 -3.82
N GLY A 100 20.19 12.09 -3.66
CA GLY A 100 20.87 12.31 -2.40
C GLY A 100 20.97 11.08 -1.48
N SER A 101 19.90 10.28 -1.38
CA SER A 101 19.87 9.06 -0.57
C SER A 101 19.03 7.96 -1.24
N LEU A 102 19.20 6.70 -0.79
CA LEU A 102 18.35 5.60 -1.24
C LEU A 102 16.88 5.81 -0.81
N ARG A 103 16.65 6.37 0.40
CA ARG A 103 15.30 6.70 0.88
C ARG A 103 14.61 7.71 -0.05
N ASN A 104 15.31 8.79 -0.42
CA ASN A 104 14.77 9.80 -1.33
C ASN A 104 14.50 9.24 -2.73
N TYR A 105 15.33 8.28 -3.17
CA TYR A 105 15.05 7.55 -4.41
C TYR A 105 13.77 6.74 -4.31
N VAL A 106 13.58 5.97 -3.23
CA VAL A 106 12.34 5.20 -3.01
C VAL A 106 11.13 6.13 -2.98
N GLU A 107 11.19 7.25 -2.24
CA GLU A 107 10.12 8.26 -2.24
C GLU A 107 9.83 8.81 -3.63
N ALA A 108 10.85 9.14 -4.42
CA ALA A 108 10.68 9.68 -5.77
C ALA A 108 10.03 8.67 -6.72
N ILE A 109 10.40 7.39 -6.61
CA ILE A 109 9.82 6.29 -7.39
C ILE A 109 8.37 6.04 -6.99
N ILE A 110 8.03 6.04 -5.70
CA ILE A 110 6.64 5.89 -5.25
C ILE A 110 5.81 7.08 -5.75
N THR A 111 6.33 8.30 -5.59
CA THR A 111 5.64 9.53 -5.98
C THR A 111 5.33 9.55 -7.48
N SER A 112 6.34 9.26 -8.31
CA SER A 112 6.29 9.51 -9.76
C SER A 112 6.03 8.24 -10.59
N GLY A 113 6.06 7.07 -9.95
CA GLY A 113 6.02 5.79 -10.65
C GLY A 113 7.24 5.55 -11.52
N ILE A 114 7.15 4.51 -12.36
CA ILE A 114 8.16 4.23 -13.38
C ILE A 114 7.45 4.07 -14.73
N ARG A 115 7.62 5.08 -15.58
CA ARG A 115 7.03 5.11 -16.93
C ARG A 115 7.38 3.85 -17.71
N GLY A 116 6.36 3.21 -18.28
CA GLY A 116 6.51 1.98 -19.06
C GLY A 116 6.57 0.70 -18.23
N THR A 117 6.32 0.78 -16.92
CA THR A 117 6.16 -0.40 -16.05
C THR A 117 4.79 -0.36 -15.37
N ALA A 118 4.45 -1.43 -14.64
CA ALA A 118 3.23 -1.51 -13.85
C ALA A 118 3.26 -0.65 -12.56
N MET A 119 4.38 0.01 -12.23
CA MET A 119 4.50 0.85 -11.03
C MET A 119 3.88 2.25 -11.28
N PRO A 120 2.70 2.57 -10.69
CA PRO A 120 1.99 3.82 -10.96
C PRO A 120 2.62 5.00 -10.22
N ALA A 121 2.26 6.22 -10.65
CA ALA A 121 2.59 7.46 -9.93
C ALA A 121 1.61 7.65 -8.77
N TRP A 122 1.93 7.14 -7.58
CA TRP A 122 0.98 7.11 -6.46
C TRP A 122 0.51 8.48 -5.99
N ALA A 123 1.31 9.53 -6.18
CA ALA A 123 0.87 10.90 -5.88
C ALA A 123 -0.27 11.34 -6.81
N GLU A 124 -0.26 10.91 -8.08
CA GLU A 124 -1.36 11.16 -9.02
C GLU A 124 -2.58 10.27 -8.75
N GLN A 125 -2.38 9.15 -8.04
CA GLN A 125 -3.45 8.26 -7.57
C GLN A 125 -4.05 8.70 -6.22
N GLY A 126 -3.65 9.86 -5.69
CA GLY A 126 -4.19 10.42 -4.45
C GLY A 126 -3.50 9.97 -3.16
N MET A 127 -2.37 9.23 -3.24
CA MET A 127 -1.57 8.92 -2.07
C MET A 127 -0.92 10.18 -1.51
N ARG A 128 -1.10 10.44 -0.21
CA ARG A 128 -0.56 11.63 0.44
C ARG A 128 0.95 11.53 0.69
N GLY A 129 1.61 12.68 0.81
CA GLY A 129 3.05 12.74 1.05
C GLY A 129 3.50 12.05 2.35
N ASP A 130 2.72 12.13 3.42
CA ASP A 130 2.99 11.43 4.69
C ASP A 130 2.93 9.91 4.53
N GLN A 131 1.99 9.40 3.73
CA GLN A 131 1.92 7.96 3.39
C GLN A 131 3.16 7.53 2.60
N ILE A 132 3.55 8.29 1.57
CA ILE A 132 4.73 8.00 0.75
C ILE A 132 5.99 7.95 1.61
N GLN A 133 6.18 8.94 2.50
CA GLN A 133 7.34 9.01 3.40
C GLN A 133 7.38 7.83 4.38
N ALA A 134 6.22 7.42 4.89
CA ALA A 134 6.11 6.30 5.81
C ALA A 134 6.39 4.96 5.11
N ILE A 135 5.85 4.74 3.91
CA ILE A 135 6.15 3.55 3.10
C ILE A 135 7.64 3.49 2.79
N ALA A 136 8.25 4.60 2.36
CA ALA A 136 9.67 4.65 2.07
C ALA A 136 10.52 4.34 3.31
N ALA A 137 10.15 4.87 4.49
CA ALA A 137 10.81 4.53 5.75
C ALA A 137 10.71 3.03 6.06
N TYR A 138 9.54 2.43 5.85
CA TYR A 138 9.32 1.00 6.05
C TYR A 138 10.15 0.14 5.10
N VAL A 139 10.16 0.46 3.79
CA VAL A 139 11.01 -0.22 2.78
C VAL A 139 12.50 -0.15 3.15
N MET A 140 12.95 0.98 3.70
CA MET A 140 14.32 1.13 4.18
C MET A 140 14.61 0.30 5.45
N ALA A 141 13.63 0.12 6.32
CA ALA A 141 13.77 -0.73 7.51
C ALA A 141 13.92 -2.21 7.13
N MET A 142 13.23 -2.68 6.08
CA MET A 142 13.33 -4.08 5.60
C MET A 142 14.76 -4.49 5.24
N GLN A 143 15.60 -3.55 4.82
CA GLN A 143 16.99 -3.81 4.40
C GLN A 143 17.86 -4.37 5.54
N GLY A 144 17.53 -4.02 6.79
CA GLY A 144 18.20 -4.52 7.99
C GLY A 144 17.54 -5.77 8.58
N GLY A 145 16.61 -6.39 7.86
CA GLY A 145 15.80 -7.50 8.36
C GLY A 145 14.65 -7.09 9.27
N ALA A 146 14.33 -5.79 9.39
CA ALA A 146 13.17 -5.31 10.11
C ALA A 146 11.91 -5.54 9.26
N VAL A 147 11.48 -6.80 9.21
CA VAL A 147 10.19 -7.24 8.69
C VAL A 147 9.47 -7.89 9.87
N SER A 148 8.18 -7.59 10.04
CA SER A 148 7.39 -8.20 11.12
C SER A 148 7.46 -9.74 11.02
N PRO A 149 7.63 -10.48 12.13
CA PRO A 149 7.55 -11.94 12.12
C PRO A 149 6.27 -12.46 11.49
N VAL A 150 5.15 -11.76 11.72
CA VAL A 150 3.86 -12.05 11.08
C VAL A 150 3.95 -11.87 9.57
N ALA A 151 4.56 -10.79 9.09
CA ALA A 151 4.74 -10.57 7.65
C ALA A 151 5.67 -11.61 7.00
N LEU A 152 6.67 -12.13 7.74
CA LEU A 152 7.53 -13.23 7.28
C LEU A 152 6.79 -14.57 7.21
N GLU A 153 6.01 -14.91 8.23
CA GLU A 153 5.18 -16.12 8.26
C GLU A 153 4.09 -16.05 7.18
N THR A 154 3.39 -14.92 7.07
CA THR A 154 2.37 -14.72 6.03
C THR A 154 2.98 -14.68 4.62
N ALA A 155 4.21 -14.17 4.44
CA ALA A 155 4.91 -14.26 3.16
C ALA A 155 5.26 -15.71 2.78
N GLN A 156 5.63 -16.54 3.76
CA GLN A 156 5.81 -17.98 3.54
C GLN A 156 4.50 -18.65 3.19
N ASP A 157 3.42 -18.31 3.88
CA ASP A 157 2.07 -18.80 3.58
C ASP A 157 1.59 -18.33 2.21
N TRP A 158 1.91 -17.11 1.78
CA TRP A 158 1.61 -16.59 0.44
C TRP A 158 2.35 -17.37 -0.65
N LYS A 159 3.61 -17.70 -0.44
CA LYS A 159 4.36 -18.58 -1.36
C LYS A 159 3.79 -19.99 -1.35
N ALA A 160 3.43 -20.52 -0.18
CA ALA A 160 2.83 -21.83 -0.05
C ALA A 160 1.45 -21.89 -0.71
N THR A 161 0.64 -20.84 -0.57
CA THR A 161 -0.68 -20.70 -1.19
C THR A 161 -0.56 -20.44 -2.70
N GLU A 162 0.41 -19.67 -3.18
CA GLU A 162 0.70 -19.56 -4.62
C GLU A 162 1.07 -20.93 -5.22
N VAL A 163 1.96 -21.68 -4.56
CA VAL A 163 2.34 -23.05 -4.95
C VAL A 163 1.14 -24.00 -4.89
N ALA A 164 0.25 -23.82 -3.91
CA ALA A 164 -0.96 -24.63 -3.72
C ALA A 164 -2.19 -24.11 -4.50
N LYS A 165 -2.08 -22.98 -5.22
CA LYS A 165 -3.18 -22.23 -5.85
C LYS A 165 -4.32 -21.83 -4.89
N LEU A 166 -4.01 -21.63 -3.63
CA LEU A 166 -4.93 -21.16 -2.61
C LEU A 166 -4.94 -19.62 -2.57
N PRO A 167 -6.02 -18.98 -2.07
CA PRO A 167 -6.06 -17.54 -1.95
C PRO A 167 -5.21 -16.99 -0.81
N PRO A 168 -4.67 -15.75 -0.95
CA PRO A 168 -3.92 -15.10 0.13
C PRO A 168 -4.85 -14.76 1.31
N SER A 169 -4.31 -14.90 2.51
CA SER A 169 -5.01 -14.56 3.76
C SER A 169 -5.37 -13.05 3.84
N PRO A 170 -6.46 -12.65 4.53
CA PRO A 170 -6.82 -11.25 4.72
C PRO A 170 -5.69 -10.43 5.35
N THR A 171 -5.62 -9.14 5.02
CA THR A 171 -4.78 -8.18 5.76
C THR A 171 -5.18 -8.20 7.25
N PRO A 172 -4.25 -8.15 8.22
CA PRO A 172 -4.55 -8.38 9.64
C PRO A 172 -5.56 -7.42 10.33
N ASN A 173 -6.00 -6.34 9.67
CA ASN A 173 -6.68 -5.23 10.35
C ASN A 173 -8.02 -4.78 9.73
N GLU A 174 -8.63 -5.56 8.84
CA GLU A 174 -10.03 -5.30 8.48
C GLU A 174 -10.94 -6.30 9.20
N PRO A 175 -11.97 -5.83 9.92
CA PRO A 175 -12.97 -6.74 10.49
C PRO A 175 -13.54 -7.65 9.39
N PRO A 176 -13.72 -8.96 9.67
CA PRO A 176 -14.43 -9.85 8.77
C PRO A 176 -15.78 -9.25 8.39
N LEU A 177 -16.21 -9.44 7.14
CA LEU A 177 -17.61 -9.18 6.83
C LEU A 177 -18.49 -10.21 7.55
N ASP A 178 -19.69 -9.79 7.93
CA ASP A 178 -20.66 -10.69 8.59
C ASP A 178 -21.07 -11.85 7.67
N ASP A 179 -20.98 -11.65 6.35
CA ASP A 179 -21.16 -12.67 5.33
C ASP A 179 -19.82 -13.36 5.00
N PRO A 180 -19.64 -14.65 5.34
CA PRO A 180 -18.40 -15.38 5.08
C PRO A 180 -18.04 -15.51 3.60
N GLU A 181 -19.03 -15.55 2.70
CA GLU A 181 -18.79 -15.67 1.26
C GLU A 181 -18.28 -14.34 0.70
N ALA A 182 -18.88 -13.23 1.11
CA ALA A 182 -18.39 -11.90 0.79
C ALA A 182 -17.02 -11.62 1.42
N ASP A 183 -16.75 -12.14 2.63
CA ASP A 183 -15.45 -12.02 3.28
C ASP A 183 -14.33 -12.74 2.51
N ALA A 184 -14.62 -13.98 2.06
CA ALA A 184 -13.73 -14.72 1.17
C ALA A 184 -13.52 -13.97 -0.15
N GLY A 185 -14.60 -13.44 -0.73
CA GLY A 185 -14.57 -12.64 -1.94
C GLY A 185 -13.70 -11.40 -1.85
N ARG A 186 -13.72 -10.73 -0.70
CA ARG A 186 -12.89 -9.57 -0.41
C ARG A 186 -11.41 -9.91 -0.44
N ALA A 187 -11.03 -11.05 0.15
CA ALA A 187 -9.65 -11.54 0.10
C ALA A 187 -9.22 -11.84 -1.34
N GLN A 188 -10.09 -12.47 -2.13
CA GLN A 188 -9.85 -12.75 -3.54
C GLN A 188 -9.70 -11.47 -4.37
N PHE A 189 -10.59 -10.50 -4.19
CA PHE A 189 -10.57 -9.20 -4.90
C PHE A 189 -9.25 -8.45 -4.64
N ARG A 190 -8.73 -8.51 -3.40
CA ARG A 190 -7.45 -7.87 -3.04
C ARG A 190 -6.22 -8.45 -3.71
N ARG A 191 -6.26 -9.73 -4.08
CA ARG A 191 -5.10 -10.41 -4.65
C ARG A 191 -4.69 -9.82 -6.00
N VAL A 192 -5.68 -9.50 -6.84
CA VAL A 192 -5.44 -9.04 -8.21
C VAL A 192 -6.29 -7.83 -8.57
N CYS A 193 -7.59 -7.83 -8.27
CA CYS A 193 -8.52 -6.81 -8.74
C CYS A 193 -8.22 -5.40 -8.19
N SER A 194 -7.79 -5.30 -6.93
CA SER A 194 -7.47 -4.02 -6.28
C SER A 194 -6.29 -3.25 -6.89
N SER A 195 -5.45 -3.92 -7.70
CA SER A 195 -4.36 -3.26 -8.43
C SER A 195 -4.86 -2.35 -9.56
N CYS A 196 -6.08 -2.62 -10.07
CA CYS A 196 -6.69 -1.88 -11.17
C CYS A 196 -8.02 -1.22 -10.81
N HIS A 197 -8.77 -1.79 -9.87
CA HIS A 197 -10.10 -1.34 -9.49
C HIS A 197 -10.11 -0.79 -8.07
N ASN A 198 -10.77 0.34 -7.89
CA ASN A 198 -11.10 0.85 -6.57
C ASN A 198 -12.42 0.22 -6.08
N VAL A 199 -12.54 0.01 -4.77
CA VAL A 199 -13.79 -0.45 -4.14
C VAL A 199 -14.82 0.68 -3.98
N THR A 200 -14.42 1.91 -4.29
CA THR A 200 -15.27 3.11 -4.31
C THR A 200 -15.78 3.42 -5.72
N ASP A 201 -16.50 4.54 -5.88
CA ASP A 201 -16.97 5.04 -7.19
C ASP A 201 -15.86 5.70 -8.02
N GLN A 202 -14.67 5.88 -7.43
CA GLN A 202 -13.54 6.54 -8.07
C GLN A 202 -12.79 5.57 -9.00
N PRO A 203 -12.39 6.02 -10.20
CA PRO A 203 -11.55 5.22 -11.09
C PRO A 203 -10.13 5.05 -10.54
N LEU A 204 -9.44 3.99 -10.97
CA LEU A 204 -8.01 3.78 -10.74
C LEU A 204 -7.31 3.53 -12.08
N VAL A 205 -7.17 2.27 -12.50
CA VAL A 205 -6.80 1.88 -13.87
C VAL A 205 -8.05 1.48 -14.65
N GLY A 206 -8.96 0.77 -13.97
CA GLY A 206 -10.31 0.47 -14.42
C GLY A 206 -11.36 1.34 -13.71
N PRO A 207 -12.65 1.12 -14.00
CA PRO A 207 -13.75 1.79 -13.32
C PRO A 207 -13.79 1.44 -11.82
N GLY A 208 -14.35 2.34 -11.03
CA GLY A 208 -14.70 2.08 -9.63
C GLY A 208 -15.82 1.05 -9.53
N MET A 209 -15.76 0.18 -8.51
CA MET A 209 -16.66 -0.97 -8.36
C MET A 209 -17.88 -0.70 -7.48
N ALA A 210 -17.90 0.42 -6.76
CA ALA A 210 -19.04 0.79 -5.93
C ALA A 210 -20.31 0.98 -6.78
N GLY A 211 -21.41 0.42 -6.28
CA GLY A 211 -22.71 0.50 -6.91
C GLY A 211 -22.95 -0.54 -8.01
N LEU A 212 -22.00 -1.43 -8.34
CA LEU A 212 -22.13 -2.35 -9.48
C LEU A 212 -23.45 -3.13 -9.47
N PHE A 213 -23.84 -3.68 -8.32
CA PHE A 213 -25.07 -4.45 -8.15
C PHE A 213 -26.24 -3.63 -7.58
N PHE A 214 -26.10 -2.32 -7.46
CA PHE A 214 -27.12 -1.42 -6.92
C PHE A 214 -27.99 -0.84 -8.04
N PRO A 215 -29.18 -0.28 -7.72
CA PRO A 215 -30.15 0.13 -8.74
C PRO A 215 -29.64 1.13 -9.78
N GLU A 216 -28.75 2.04 -9.40
CA GLU A 216 -28.14 3.02 -10.31
C GLU A 216 -26.89 2.47 -11.04
N GLY A 217 -26.35 1.35 -10.56
CA GLY A 217 -25.14 0.75 -11.09
C GLY A 217 -23.87 1.56 -10.81
N THR A 218 -22.81 1.25 -11.55
CA THR A 218 -21.53 1.97 -11.42
C THR A 218 -21.63 3.37 -12.01
N LYS A 219 -20.81 4.30 -11.53
CA LYS A 219 -20.69 5.65 -12.12
C LYS A 219 -20.22 5.66 -13.57
N SER A 220 -19.46 4.64 -13.98
CA SER A 220 -18.88 4.57 -15.33
C SER A 220 -19.82 3.95 -16.37
N TYR A 221 -20.54 2.90 -15.98
CA TYR A 221 -21.34 2.08 -16.91
C TYR A 221 -22.78 1.85 -16.48
N GLY A 222 -23.22 2.44 -15.36
CA GLY A 222 -24.55 2.22 -14.82
C GLY A 222 -24.77 0.72 -14.57
N THR A 223 -25.92 0.24 -15.01
CA THR A 223 -26.39 -1.15 -14.84
C THR A 223 -25.94 -2.09 -15.96
N ILE A 224 -25.01 -1.67 -16.82
CA ILE A 224 -24.52 -2.42 -17.97
C ILE A 224 -23.02 -2.68 -17.79
N LEU A 225 -22.55 -3.84 -18.25
CA LEU A 225 -21.14 -4.19 -18.30
C LEU A 225 -20.49 -3.61 -19.57
N PRO A 226 -19.15 -3.49 -19.62
CA PRO A 226 -18.49 -2.94 -20.82
C PRO A 226 -18.72 -3.74 -22.12
N ASN A 227 -19.16 -5.00 -22.03
CA ASN A 227 -19.57 -5.80 -23.18
C ASN A 227 -21.03 -5.59 -23.62
N GLY A 228 -21.76 -4.66 -23.00
CA GLY A 228 -23.16 -4.37 -23.28
C GLY A 228 -24.17 -5.32 -22.64
N LYS A 229 -23.73 -6.31 -21.84
CA LYS A 229 -24.64 -7.18 -21.09
C LYS A 229 -25.09 -6.50 -19.80
N GLU A 230 -26.30 -6.77 -19.35
CA GLU A 230 -26.80 -6.30 -18.05
C GLU A 230 -25.98 -6.86 -16.89
N VAL A 231 -25.85 -6.08 -15.81
CA VAL A 231 -25.22 -6.55 -14.58
C VAL A 231 -26.13 -7.57 -13.89
N ASN A 232 -25.65 -8.81 -13.84
CA ASN A 232 -26.17 -9.89 -12.99
C ASN A 232 -25.03 -10.89 -12.74
N ASP A 233 -25.22 -11.80 -11.79
CA ASP A 233 -24.19 -12.74 -11.34
C ASP A 233 -23.56 -13.52 -12.51
N ALA A 234 -24.37 -14.08 -13.40
CA ALA A 234 -23.89 -14.88 -14.52
C ALA A 234 -23.06 -14.06 -15.51
N ASN A 235 -23.52 -12.85 -15.84
CA ASN A 235 -22.84 -11.96 -16.77
C ASN A 235 -21.55 -11.39 -16.17
N VAL A 236 -21.53 -11.06 -14.88
CA VAL A 236 -20.33 -10.60 -14.16
C VAL A 236 -19.30 -11.72 -14.05
N LEU A 237 -19.74 -12.95 -13.76
CA LEU A 237 -18.85 -14.12 -13.72
C LEU A 237 -18.21 -14.37 -15.09
N GLU A 238 -19.00 -14.39 -16.16
CA GLU A 238 -18.50 -14.55 -17.53
C GLU A 238 -17.53 -13.41 -17.89
N TRP A 239 -17.86 -12.17 -17.53
CA TRP A 239 -17.02 -11.02 -17.78
C TRP A 239 -15.68 -11.10 -17.06
N ILE A 240 -15.64 -11.46 -15.78
CA ILE A 240 -14.40 -11.64 -15.02
C ILE A 240 -13.56 -12.76 -15.64
N LYS A 241 -14.18 -13.86 -16.07
CA LYS A 241 -13.47 -14.99 -16.69
C LYS A 241 -12.81 -14.64 -18.02
N VAL A 242 -13.58 -14.03 -18.92
CA VAL A 242 -13.17 -13.80 -20.31
C VAL A 242 -12.42 -12.48 -20.47
N GLY A 243 -12.78 -11.48 -19.66
CA GLY A 243 -12.36 -10.11 -19.87
C GLY A 243 -12.94 -9.52 -21.16
N GLY A 244 -12.32 -8.44 -21.64
CA GLY A 244 -12.70 -7.76 -22.86
C GLY A 244 -12.78 -6.24 -22.68
N GLY A 245 -13.44 -5.57 -23.62
CA GLY A 245 -13.52 -4.12 -23.65
C GLY A 245 -12.31 -3.47 -24.35
N GLY A 246 -12.26 -2.15 -24.31
CA GLY A 246 -11.31 -1.31 -25.02
C GLY A 246 -11.98 -0.04 -25.56
N PRO A 247 -11.21 0.91 -26.11
CA PRO A 247 -11.75 2.11 -26.73
C PRO A 247 -12.90 1.79 -27.68
N GLY A 248 -14.07 2.42 -27.47
CA GLY A 248 -15.26 2.26 -28.33
C GLY A 248 -16.15 1.02 -28.14
N VAL A 249 -15.97 0.19 -27.09
CA VAL A 249 -16.90 -0.92 -26.80
C VAL A 249 -17.94 -0.50 -25.74
N HIS A 250 -19.18 -0.29 -26.20
CA HIS A 250 -20.37 0.27 -25.53
C HIS A 250 -20.20 1.70 -24.96
N PRO A 251 -21.11 2.65 -25.26
CA PRO A 251 -20.99 4.00 -24.73
C PRO A 251 -21.14 3.98 -23.19
N PRO A 252 -20.46 4.89 -22.46
CA PRO A 252 -20.67 5.11 -21.03
C PRO A 252 -22.15 5.37 -20.70
N ALA A 253 -22.52 5.23 -19.43
CA ALA A 253 -23.86 5.58 -18.97
C ALA A 253 -24.25 7.04 -19.33
N ALA A 254 -25.54 7.33 -19.45
CA ALA A 254 -26.03 8.65 -19.90
C ALA A 254 -25.64 9.81 -18.95
N ASP A 255 -25.37 9.51 -17.69
CA ASP A 255 -24.88 10.41 -16.65
C ASP A 255 -23.36 10.30 -16.41
N ALA A 256 -22.66 9.43 -17.16
CA ALA A 256 -21.22 9.38 -17.12
C ALA A 256 -20.65 10.75 -17.51
N PRO A 257 -19.57 11.21 -16.86
CA PRO A 257 -18.99 12.51 -17.16
C PRO A 257 -18.79 12.68 -18.67
N VAL A 258 -19.29 13.79 -19.24
CA VAL A 258 -19.11 14.08 -20.68
C VAL A 258 -17.59 14.13 -20.96
N GLY A 259 -17.09 13.19 -21.77
CA GLY A 259 -15.66 12.92 -21.95
C GLY A 259 -15.13 11.69 -21.18
N GLY A 260 -16.03 10.81 -20.72
CA GLY A 260 -15.77 9.65 -19.86
C GLY A 260 -14.61 8.79 -20.36
N THR A 261 -13.64 8.58 -19.47
CA THR A 261 -12.43 7.79 -19.67
C THR A 261 -12.74 6.47 -20.36
N GLU A 262 -12.27 6.32 -21.61
CA GLU A 262 -12.22 5.01 -22.25
C GLU A 262 -11.24 4.14 -21.45
N TYR A 263 -11.76 3.15 -20.74
CA TYR A 263 -10.92 2.17 -20.07
C TYR A 263 -10.34 1.19 -21.10
N GLY A 264 -9.10 0.78 -20.88
CA GLY A 264 -8.48 -0.30 -21.65
C GLY A 264 -9.21 -1.63 -21.44
N PRO A 265 -8.89 -2.66 -22.24
CA PRO A 265 -9.44 -3.99 -22.04
C PRO A 265 -9.16 -4.51 -20.63
N MET A 266 -10.19 -5.03 -19.97
CA MET A 266 -10.03 -5.81 -18.75
C MET A 266 -9.48 -7.19 -19.12
N PRO A 267 -8.33 -7.63 -18.57
CA PRO A 267 -7.81 -8.97 -18.82
C PRO A 267 -8.73 -10.03 -18.19
N GLY A 268 -8.96 -11.13 -18.91
CA GLY A 268 -9.70 -12.27 -18.37
C GLY A 268 -8.94 -12.97 -17.25
N GLN A 269 -9.67 -13.35 -16.20
CA GLN A 269 -9.13 -13.88 -14.95
C GLN A 269 -9.27 -15.40 -14.79
N ALA A 270 -9.80 -16.11 -15.80
CA ALA A 270 -10.00 -17.57 -15.75
C ALA A 270 -8.71 -18.39 -15.58
N GLY A 271 -7.53 -17.82 -15.84
CA GLY A 271 -6.24 -18.45 -15.57
C GLY A 271 -5.76 -18.31 -14.12
N ILE A 272 -6.42 -17.47 -13.33
CA ILE A 272 -5.99 -17.07 -11.97
C ILE A 272 -7.01 -17.52 -10.92
N TYR A 273 -8.31 -17.42 -11.22
CA TYR A 273 -9.41 -17.76 -10.31
C TYR A 273 -10.31 -18.86 -10.88
N THR A 274 -10.82 -19.70 -9.99
CA THR A 274 -11.88 -20.65 -10.27
C THR A 274 -13.27 -19.98 -10.26
N ASP A 275 -14.28 -20.65 -10.82
CA ASP A 275 -15.66 -20.12 -10.83
C ASP A 275 -16.20 -19.85 -9.40
N GLU A 276 -15.84 -20.71 -8.44
CA GLU A 276 -16.19 -20.53 -7.03
C GLU A 276 -15.57 -19.25 -6.45
N GLU A 277 -14.28 -19.01 -6.71
CA GLU A 277 -13.60 -17.81 -6.21
C GLU A 277 -14.14 -16.54 -6.89
N ILE A 278 -14.56 -16.62 -8.15
CA ILE A 278 -15.23 -15.51 -8.84
C ILE A 278 -16.62 -15.25 -8.24
N ASN A 279 -17.37 -16.29 -7.88
CA ASN A 279 -18.65 -16.12 -7.17
C ASN A 279 -18.46 -15.47 -5.80
N GLN A 280 -17.42 -15.84 -5.06
CA GLN A 280 -17.05 -15.15 -3.82
C GLN A 280 -16.75 -13.66 -4.09
N ILE A 281 -15.95 -13.35 -5.12
CA ILE A 281 -15.71 -11.95 -5.52
C ILE A 281 -17.03 -11.23 -5.83
N ILE A 282 -17.97 -11.88 -6.53
CA ILE A 282 -19.29 -11.32 -6.82
C ILE A 282 -20.08 -11.05 -5.53
N ALA A 283 -20.06 -11.96 -4.56
CA ALA A 283 -20.66 -11.76 -3.25
C ALA A 283 -20.07 -10.53 -2.55
N TYR A 284 -18.76 -10.34 -2.61
CA TYR A 284 -18.12 -9.13 -2.11
C TYR A 284 -18.56 -7.86 -2.86
N LEU A 285 -18.60 -7.89 -4.19
CA LEU A 285 -18.99 -6.73 -5.01
C LEU A 285 -20.43 -6.27 -4.72
N LYS A 286 -21.32 -7.18 -4.31
CA LYS A 286 -22.69 -6.86 -3.87
C LYS A 286 -22.73 -6.06 -2.57
N THR A 287 -21.65 -6.04 -1.79
CA THR A 287 -21.54 -5.25 -0.56
C THR A 287 -21.06 -3.81 -0.79
N LEU A 288 -20.61 -3.47 -2.01
CA LEU A 288 -20.01 -2.17 -2.30
C LEU A 288 -21.07 -1.15 -2.70
N GLU A 289 -21.55 -0.39 -1.72
CA GLU A 289 -22.45 0.74 -1.94
C GLU A 289 -21.71 1.95 -2.53
N ARG A 290 -22.42 2.72 -3.38
CA ARG A 290 -21.92 3.96 -3.99
C ARG A 290 -22.12 5.17 -3.07
#